data_AF-A0A365D2I4-F1
#
_entry.id   AF-A0A365D2I4-F1
#
_cell.length_a   1.000
_cell.length_b   1.000
_cell.length_c   1.000
_cell.angle_alpha   90.00
_cell.angle_beta   90.00
_cell.angle_gamma   90.00
#
_symmetry.space_group_name_H-M   'P 1'
#
loop_
_entity.id
_entity.type
_entity.pdbx_description
1 polymer ?
#
loop_
_entity_poly.entity_id
_entity_poly.type
_entity_poly.pdbx_seq_one_letter_code
_entity_poly.pdbx_strand_id
1 'polypeptide(L)'
;MRWDEAPEDRGRVKFAAAAEAVEGYGGRPLNGRALQPASGYLFPDQDGEQWWVIFQPWPPSGLHARKVPGDILACNDSYGDMVHVVVLAAGVWEDDAEAAFRAHVPLTLADAARVAATVAHVAAPGHTAPERPGPAPKRTDGTPADPPVSPRGPMGAG
;
A
#
# COMPACT_ATOMS: atom_id res chain seq x y z
N MET A 1 11.89 -18.85 -15.82
CA MET A 1 12.19 -17.94 -14.69
C MET A 1 12.76 -18.79 -13.56
N ARG A 2 13.80 -18.33 -12.84
CA ARG A 2 14.46 -19.11 -11.77
C ARG A 2 14.17 -18.43 -10.43
N TRP A 3 13.62 -19.20 -9.49
CA TRP A 3 13.29 -18.74 -8.13
C TRP A 3 14.39 -19.16 -7.16
N ASP A 4 14.89 -18.24 -6.34
CA ASP A 4 15.76 -18.54 -5.20
C ASP A 4 14.88 -18.80 -3.97
N GLU A 5 14.81 -20.07 -3.54
CA GLU A 5 13.94 -20.50 -2.44
C GLU A 5 14.56 -20.15 -1.08
N ALA A 6 13.93 -19.23 -0.34
CA ALA A 6 14.30 -18.97 1.03
C ALA A 6 13.73 -20.07 1.96
N PRO A 7 14.37 -20.37 3.11
CA PRO A 7 13.87 -21.38 4.06
C PRO A 7 12.45 -21.10 4.56
N GLU A 8 12.06 -19.82 4.63
CA GLU A 8 10.74 -19.33 5.02
C GLU A 8 9.63 -19.54 3.97
N ASP A 9 10.00 -19.90 2.75
CA ASP A 9 9.09 -20.23 1.65
C ASP A 9 8.72 -21.73 1.60
N ARG A 10 9.38 -22.57 2.40
CA ARG A 10 9.13 -24.03 2.39
C ARG A 10 7.69 -24.33 2.81
N GLY A 11 6.91 -24.86 1.88
CA GLY A 11 5.52 -25.27 2.10
C GLY A 11 4.46 -24.21 1.77
N ARG A 12 4.87 -23.04 1.25
CA ARG A 12 3.94 -22.02 0.73
C ARG A 12 3.62 -22.29 -0.74
N VAL A 13 2.39 -21.96 -1.14
CA VAL A 13 1.99 -22.00 -2.55
C VAL A 13 2.71 -20.87 -3.29
N LYS A 14 3.34 -21.22 -4.40
CA LYS A 14 4.09 -20.29 -5.26
C LYS A 14 3.24 -19.94 -6.48
N PHE A 15 3.32 -18.69 -6.90
CA PHE A 15 2.56 -18.13 -8.01
C PHE A 15 3.54 -17.60 -9.04
N ALA A 16 3.47 -18.11 -10.26
CA ALA A 16 4.33 -17.67 -11.34
C ALA A 16 3.56 -17.65 -12.66
N ALA A 17 3.42 -16.47 -13.24
CA ALA A 17 2.77 -16.27 -14.54
C ALA A 17 3.48 -15.17 -15.32
N ALA A 18 3.63 -15.37 -16.64
CA ALA A 18 4.17 -14.36 -17.53
C ALA A 18 3.19 -13.19 -17.69
N ALA A 19 3.67 -12.02 -18.10
CA ALA A 19 2.85 -10.80 -18.19
C ALA A 19 1.64 -10.97 -19.12
N GLU A 20 1.80 -11.74 -20.18
CA GLU A 20 0.77 -12.08 -21.17
C GLU A 20 -0.31 -13.03 -20.64
N ALA A 21 -0.01 -13.76 -19.55
CA ALA A 21 -0.90 -14.70 -18.88
C ALA A 21 -1.48 -14.12 -17.58
N VAL A 22 -1.36 -12.80 -17.38
CA VAL A 22 -1.87 -12.10 -16.18
C VAL A 22 -2.86 -11.02 -16.60
N GLU A 23 -4.08 -11.13 -16.11
CA GLU A 23 -5.12 -10.13 -16.27
C GLU A 23 -5.32 -9.34 -14.97
N GLY A 24 -5.57 -8.03 -15.08
CA GLY A 24 -5.85 -7.18 -13.91
C GLY A 24 -4.62 -6.61 -13.18
N TYR A 25 -3.40 -6.98 -13.61
CA TYR A 25 -2.14 -6.49 -13.02
C TYR A 25 -1.32 -5.55 -13.92
N GLY A 26 -1.99 -4.84 -14.85
CA GLY A 26 -1.35 -3.79 -15.66
C GLY A 26 -0.20 -4.29 -16.56
N GLY A 27 -0.27 -5.53 -17.04
CA GLY A 27 0.76 -6.15 -17.89
C GLY A 27 2.06 -6.48 -17.15
N ARG A 28 2.03 -6.56 -15.82
CA ARG A 28 3.17 -7.03 -15.01
C ARG A 28 3.10 -8.54 -14.83
N PRO A 29 4.23 -9.25 -14.85
CA PRO A 29 4.25 -10.67 -14.54
C PRO A 29 3.96 -10.91 -13.06
N LEU A 30 3.54 -12.12 -12.75
CA LEU A 30 3.34 -12.62 -11.39
C LEU A 30 4.51 -13.50 -11.00
N ASN A 31 5.07 -13.27 -9.82
CA ASN A 31 6.19 -14.02 -9.25
C ASN A 31 6.18 -13.87 -7.73
N GLY A 32 5.16 -14.44 -7.12
CA GLY A 32 4.79 -14.18 -5.74
C GLY A 32 4.51 -15.46 -4.98
N ARG A 33 4.10 -15.31 -3.74
CA ARG A 33 3.83 -16.43 -2.84
C ARG A 33 2.64 -16.15 -1.95
N ALA A 34 1.92 -17.20 -1.59
CA ALA A 34 0.83 -17.08 -0.63
C ALA A 34 1.34 -16.53 0.71
N LEU A 35 0.57 -15.62 1.31
CA LEU A 35 0.86 -15.08 2.65
C LEU A 35 0.68 -16.15 3.76
N GLN A 36 0.09 -17.30 3.43
CA GLN A 36 -0.08 -18.46 4.31
C GLN A 36 0.40 -19.76 3.65
N PRO A 37 0.62 -20.85 4.42
CA PRO A 37 0.95 -22.18 3.90
C PRO A 37 -0.13 -22.76 2.98
N ALA A 38 0.07 -23.97 2.45
CA ALA A 38 -0.79 -24.65 1.48
C ALA A 38 -2.32 -24.69 1.77
N SER A 39 -2.74 -24.49 3.02
CA SER A 39 -4.14 -24.29 3.42
C SER A 39 -4.54 -22.80 3.45
N GLY A 40 -3.91 -21.98 2.60
CA GLY A 40 -3.88 -20.53 2.73
C GLY A 40 -5.25 -19.86 2.65
N TYR A 41 -5.27 -18.52 2.80
CA TYR A 41 -6.50 -17.74 2.71
C TYR A 41 -7.14 -17.95 1.34
N LEU A 42 -8.13 -18.82 1.33
CA LEU A 42 -9.01 -19.09 0.23
C LEU A 42 -10.37 -18.52 0.58
N PHE A 43 -10.81 -17.59 -0.24
CA PHE A 43 -12.18 -17.12 -0.19
C PHE A 43 -12.82 -17.26 -1.56
N PRO A 44 -14.12 -17.60 -1.61
CA PRO A 44 -14.85 -17.61 -2.86
C PRO A 44 -15.09 -16.18 -3.33
N ASP A 45 -15.04 -15.96 -4.64
CA ASP A 45 -15.60 -14.76 -5.26
C ASP A 45 -17.13 -14.88 -5.45
N GLN A 46 -17.71 -13.97 -6.25
CA GLN A 46 -19.15 -13.96 -6.53
C GLN A 46 -19.60 -15.19 -7.34
N ASP A 47 -18.70 -15.79 -8.11
CA ASP A 47 -18.94 -16.94 -8.97
C ASP A 47 -18.56 -18.27 -8.28
N GLY A 48 -18.00 -18.19 -7.07
CA GLY A 48 -17.60 -19.34 -6.26
C GLY A 48 -16.18 -19.84 -6.56
N GLU A 49 -15.43 -19.13 -7.40
CA GLU A 49 -14.02 -19.45 -7.65
C GLU A 49 -13.19 -19.08 -6.43
N GLN A 50 -12.16 -19.87 -6.15
CA GLN A 50 -11.34 -19.69 -4.95
C GLN A 50 -10.17 -18.77 -5.23
N TRP A 51 -10.03 -17.73 -4.41
CA TRP A 51 -8.97 -16.72 -4.55
C TRP A 51 -7.98 -16.80 -3.41
N TRP A 52 -6.70 -16.69 -3.76
CA TRP A 52 -5.56 -16.67 -2.86
C TRP A 52 -5.11 -15.25 -2.56
N VAL A 53 -4.74 -14.97 -1.32
CA VAL A 53 -3.97 -13.75 -1.00
C VAL A 53 -2.48 -14.05 -1.09
N ILE A 54 -1.79 -13.30 -1.95
CA ILE A 54 -0.36 -13.46 -2.20
C ILE A 54 0.40 -12.15 -1.96
N PHE A 55 1.69 -12.30 -1.70
CA PHE A 55 2.65 -11.21 -1.72
C PHE A 55 3.51 -11.31 -2.98
N GLN A 56 3.53 -10.23 -3.75
CA GLN A 56 4.34 -10.07 -4.94
C GLN A 56 5.51 -9.13 -4.62
N PRO A 57 6.72 -9.66 -4.37
CA PRO A 57 7.88 -8.83 -4.11
C PRO A 57 8.20 -7.96 -5.34
N TRP A 58 8.61 -6.72 -5.10
CA TRP A 58 9.16 -5.89 -6.16
C TRP A 58 10.52 -6.42 -6.61
N PRO A 59 10.92 -6.16 -7.88
CA PRO A 59 12.26 -6.48 -8.33
C PRO A 59 13.30 -5.91 -7.37
N PRO A 60 14.31 -6.67 -6.95
CA PRO A 60 15.28 -6.21 -5.97
C PRO A 60 15.97 -4.95 -6.47
N SER A 61 15.84 -3.86 -5.72
CA SER A 61 16.44 -2.56 -6.07
C SER A 61 17.91 -2.44 -5.66
N GLY A 62 18.58 -3.55 -5.32
CA GLY A 62 20.01 -3.60 -4.99
C GLY A 62 20.40 -4.75 -4.07
N LEU A 63 21.71 -5.00 -3.99
CA LEU A 63 22.31 -5.92 -3.02
C LEU A 63 22.05 -5.34 -1.61
N HIS A 64 21.46 -6.12 -0.70
CA HIS A 64 21.24 -5.83 0.73
C HIS A 64 19.93 -5.15 1.18
N ALA A 65 18.80 -5.34 0.49
CA ALA A 65 17.51 -4.99 1.08
C ALA A 65 17.19 -5.93 2.26
N ARG A 66 17.28 -5.43 3.51
CA ARG A 66 16.90 -6.18 4.73
C ARG A 66 15.39 -6.44 4.85
N LYS A 67 14.58 -5.70 4.10
CA LYS A 67 13.12 -5.86 3.99
C LYS A 67 12.75 -5.77 2.52
N VAL A 68 11.85 -6.63 2.08
CA VAL A 68 11.41 -6.70 0.69
C VAL A 68 10.10 -5.90 0.56
N PRO A 69 10.07 -4.79 -0.19
CA PRO A 69 8.83 -4.12 -0.52
C PRO A 69 8.10 -4.93 -1.61
N GLY A 70 6.77 -4.85 -1.62
CA GLY A 70 5.96 -5.58 -2.59
C GLY A 70 4.50 -5.15 -2.61
N ASP A 71 3.72 -5.90 -3.37
CA ASP A 71 2.29 -5.69 -3.55
C ASP A 71 1.51 -6.85 -2.91
N ILE A 72 0.37 -6.56 -2.29
CA ILE A 72 -0.60 -7.56 -1.82
C ILE A 72 -1.62 -7.75 -2.92
N LEU A 73 -1.74 -8.98 -3.41
CA LEU A 73 -2.62 -9.33 -4.52
C LEU A 73 -3.61 -10.43 -4.10
N ALA A 74 -4.79 -10.42 -4.72
CA ALA A 74 -5.66 -11.58 -4.77
C ALA A 74 -5.53 -12.25 -6.14
N CYS A 75 -5.32 -13.56 -6.18
CA CYS A 75 -5.14 -14.33 -7.41
C CYS A 75 -6.04 -15.57 -7.43
N ASN A 76 -6.71 -15.83 -8.56
CA ASN A 76 -7.60 -17.00 -8.68
C ASN A 76 -6.81 -18.33 -8.84
N ASP A 77 -5.61 -18.29 -9.41
CA ASP A 77 -4.81 -19.49 -9.66
C ASP A 77 -3.30 -19.25 -9.50
N SER A 78 -2.58 -20.33 -9.23
CA SER A 78 -1.13 -20.41 -9.03
C SER A 78 -0.35 -20.75 -10.30
N TYR A 79 -0.94 -21.55 -11.19
CA TYR A 79 -0.34 -22.01 -12.45
C TYR A 79 -1.44 -22.27 -13.49
N GLY A 80 -1.99 -21.19 -14.06
CA GLY A 80 -3.01 -21.24 -15.10
C GLY A 80 -2.53 -20.69 -16.45
N ASP A 81 -3.27 -20.99 -17.51
CA ASP A 81 -3.10 -20.35 -18.83
C ASP A 81 -3.43 -18.84 -18.79
N MET A 82 -4.31 -18.45 -17.86
CA MET A 82 -4.62 -17.06 -17.52
C MET A 82 -4.84 -16.96 -16.01
N VAL A 83 -4.15 -16.03 -15.36
CA VAL A 83 -4.29 -15.73 -13.92
C VAL A 83 -4.93 -14.36 -13.76
N HIS A 84 -6.11 -14.33 -13.14
CA HIS A 84 -6.77 -13.08 -12.78
C HIS A 84 -6.19 -12.54 -11.47
N VAL A 85 -5.86 -11.27 -11.47
CA VAL A 85 -5.22 -10.58 -10.36
C VAL A 85 -6.01 -9.34 -9.98
N VAL A 86 -6.27 -9.18 -8.68
CA VAL A 86 -6.76 -7.94 -8.09
C VAL A 86 -5.70 -7.39 -7.15
N VAL A 87 -5.30 -6.15 -7.37
CA VAL A 87 -4.37 -5.45 -6.47
C VAL A 87 -5.13 -4.98 -5.24
N LEU A 88 -4.77 -5.51 -4.06
CA LEU A 88 -5.37 -5.13 -2.78
C LEU A 88 -4.64 -3.95 -2.14
N ALA A 89 -3.30 -3.98 -2.20
CA ALA A 89 -2.45 -2.87 -1.78
C ALA A 89 -1.13 -2.92 -2.55
N ALA A 90 -0.53 -1.76 -2.80
CA ALA A 90 0.75 -1.66 -3.48
C ALA A 90 1.80 -0.98 -2.60
N GLY A 91 3.05 -1.41 -2.72
CA GLY A 91 4.17 -0.82 -1.99
C GLY A 91 4.04 -0.93 -0.49
N VAL A 92 3.96 -2.14 0.03
CA VAL A 92 3.96 -2.45 1.46
C VAL A 92 5.18 -3.29 1.83
N TRP A 93 5.52 -3.33 3.11
CA TRP A 93 6.56 -4.24 3.60
C TRP A 93 6.02 -5.65 3.76
N GLU A 94 6.82 -6.64 3.36
CA GLU A 94 6.50 -8.05 3.50
C GLU A 94 6.12 -8.45 4.94
N ASP A 95 6.94 -8.10 5.94
CA ASP A 95 6.68 -8.41 7.34
C ASP A 95 5.34 -7.87 7.84
N ASP A 96 4.99 -6.65 7.42
CA ASP A 96 3.76 -5.98 7.85
C ASP A 96 2.53 -6.61 7.19
N ALA A 97 2.65 -7.00 5.91
CA ALA A 97 1.63 -7.76 5.22
C ALA A 97 1.42 -9.13 5.89
N GLU A 98 2.50 -9.86 6.17
CA GLU A 98 2.41 -11.15 6.87
C GLU A 98 1.78 -11.02 8.25
N ALA A 99 2.16 -10.00 9.03
CA ALA A 99 1.59 -9.76 10.35
C ALA A 99 0.10 -9.42 10.28
N ALA A 100 -0.32 -8.55 9.35
CA ALA A 100 -1.71 -8.13 9.22
C ALA A 100 -2.63 -9.29 8.86
N PHE A 101 -2.25 -10.09 7.86
CA PHE A 101 -3.04 -11.24 7.43
C PHE A 101 -2.98 -12.38 8.45
N ARG A 102 -1.87 -12.56 9.17
CA ARG A 102 -1.82 -13.51 10.30
C ARG A 102 -2.77 -13.13 11.43
N ALA A 103 -2.92 -11.83 11.71
CA ALA A 103 -3.83 -11.33 12.73
C ALA A 103 -5.31 -11.38 12.30
N HIS A 104 -5.59 -11.19 11.00
CA HIS A 104 -6.94 -11.14 10.46
C HIS A 104 -7.06 -12.04 9.23
N VAL A 105 -7.77 -13.16 9.41
CA VAL A 105 -8.06 -14.13 8.36
C VAL A 105 -9.22 -13.61 7.49
N PRO A 106 -8.99 -13.22 6.24
CA PRO A 106 -10.07 -12.80 5.35
C PRO A 106 -10.92 -14.00 4.92
N LEU A 107 -12.24 -13.82 4.85
CA LEU A 107 -13.20 -14.81 4.35
C LEU A 107 -13.82 -14.41 3.01
N THR A 108 -13.55 -13.19 2.54
CA THR A 108 -14.06 -12.62 1.29
C THR A 108 -13.02 -11.66 0.68
N LEU A 109 -13.19 -11.33 -0.60
CA LEU A 109 -12.36 -10.32 -1.27
C LEU A 109 -12.43 -8.95 -0.56
N ALA A 110 -13.64 -8.56 -0.12
CA ALA A 110 -13.85 -7.32 0.60
C ALA A 110 -13.13 -7.32 1.97
N ASP A 111 -13.09 -8.46 2.66
CA ASP A 111 -12.30 -8.61 3.89
C ASP A 111 -10.80 -8.48 3.60
N ALA A 112 -10.31 -9.16 2.57
CA ALA A 112 -8.91 -9.10 2.19
C ALA A 112 -8.47 -7.66 1.84
N ALA A 113 -9.31 -6.92 1.09
CA ALA A 113 -9.08 -5.51 0.79
C ALA A 113 -9.06 -4.64 2.06
N ARG A 114 -9.98 -4.89 3.01
CA ARG A 114 -10.00 -4.18 4.30
C ARG A 114 -8.75 -4.45 5.13
N VAL A 115 -8.29 -5.70 5.20
CA VAL A 115 -7.06 -6.06 5.91
C VAL A 115 -5.85 -5.41 5.23
N ALA A 116 -5.74 -5.49 3.91
CA ALA A 116 -4.66 -4.87 3.15
C ALA A 116 -4.59 -3.34 3.36
N ALA A 117 -5.74 -2.67 3.44
CA ALA A 117 -5.82 -1.22 3.70
C ALA A 117 -5.30 -0.80 5.09
N THR A 118 -5.16 -1.74 6.04
CA THR A 118 -4.55 -1.46 7.36
C THR A 118 -3.03 -1.53 7.34
N VAL A 119 -2.42 -2.07 6.28
CA VAL A 119 -0.97 -2.23 6.17
C VAL A 119 -0.34 -0.90 5.81
N ALA A 120 0.72 -0.51 6.53
CA ALA A 120 1.43 0.71 6.24
C ALA A 120 2.15 0.63 4.89
N HIS A 121 1.93 1.61 4.03
CA HIS A 121 2.68 1.74 2.79
C HIS A 121 4.14 2.12 3.07
N VAL A 122 5.05 1.59 2.27
CA VAL A 122 6.43 2.03 2.22
C VAL A 122 6.41 3.51 1.85
N ALA A 123 6.80 4.37 2.79
CA ALA A 123 6.97 5.77 2.49
C ALA A 123 7.98 5.89 1.35
N ALA A 124 7.54 6.38 0.19
CA ALA A 124 8.46 6.69 -0.90
C ALA A 124 9.58 7.58 -0.34
N PRO A 125 10.86 7.27 -0.55
CA PRO A 125 11.93 8.22 -0.27
C PRO A 125 11.77 9.38 -1.28
N GLY A 126 10.93 10.36 -0.97
CA GLY A 126 10.64 11.45 -1.91
C GLY A 126 9.39 12.29 -1.67
N HIS A 127 8.49 11.94 -0.75
CA HIS A 127 7.39 12.85 -0.39
C HIS A 127 7.51 13.28 1.05
N THR A 128 8.09 14.46 1.23
CA THR A 128 7.83 15.36 2.36
C THR A 128 6.39 15.20 2.80
N ALA A 129 6.21 14.83 4.08
CA ALA A 129 4.93 14.88 4.77
C ALA A 129 4.20 16.18 4.42
N PRO A 130 2.86 16.18 4.25
CA PRO A 130 2.13 17.44 4.29
C PRO A 130 2.46 18.07 5.64
N GLU A 131 3.09 19.23 5.58
CA GLU A 131 3.43 20.07 6.71
C GLU A 131 2.17 20.19 7.57
N ARG A 132 2.24 19.61 8.76
CA ARG A 132 1.22 19.75 9.80
C ARG A 132 1.05 21.27 9.99
N PRO A 133 -0.16 21.87 9.84
CA PRO A 133 -0.32 23.30 10.09
C PRO A 133 0.17 23.58 11.51
N GLY A 134 1.29 24.28 11.63
CA GLY A 134 1.84 24.67 12.91
C GLY A 134 0.78 25.46 13.69
N PRO A 135 0.78 25.38 15.03
CA PRO A 135 -0.17 26.13 15.83
C PRO A 135 0.01 27.62 15.56
N ALA A 136 -1.10 28.29 15.22
CA ALA A 136 -1.17 29.72 14.97
C ALA A 136 -0.43 30.52 16.07
N PRO A 137 0.32 31.59 15.72
CA PRO A 137 0.99 32.39 16.73
C PRO A 137 -0.05 33.04 17.65
N LYS A 138 0.14 32.81 18.95
CA LYS A 138 -0.60 33.44 20.05
C LYS A 138 -0.57 34.95 19.91
N ARG A 139 -1.76 35.56 19.86
CA ARG A 139 -1.96 36.95 20.28
C ARG A 139 -1.51 37.11 21.73
N THR A 140 -0.64 38.07 22.00
CA THR A 140 -0.51 38.71 23.31
C THR A 140 -0.63 40.21 23.10
N ASP A 141 -1.77 40.74 23.54
CA ASP A 141 -2.04 42.16 23.76
C ASP A 141 -1.14 42.71 24.88
N GLY A 142 -0.71 43.98 24.76
CA GLY A 142 0.06 44.69 25.77
C GLY A 142 0.63 46.06 25.35
N THR A 143 -0.25 47.04 25.16
CA THR A 143 -0.10 48.53 25.00
C THR A 143 0.67 49.19 26.20
N PRO A 144 1.13 50.49 26.26
CA PRO A 144 0.81 51.72 25.47
C PRO A 144 1.99 52.68 25.08
N ALA A 145 1.61 53.79 24.39
CA ALA A 145 2.32 55.07 24.11
C ALA A 145 3.02 55.12 22.73
N ASP A 146 2.52 55.82 21.72
CA ASP A 146 2.21 57.26 21.65
C ASP A 146 1.19 57.57 20.50
N PRO A 147 0.27 58.55 20.60
CA PRO A 147 -0.59 58.99 19.48
C PRO A 147 -0.17 60.39 18.96
N PRO A 148 -0.90 61.01 18.02
CA PRO A 148 -1.20 60.63 16.64
C PRO A 148 -0.76 61.73 15.65
N VAL A 149 -0.65 61.43 14.35
CA VAL A 149 -0.80 62.47 13.31
C VAL A 149 -1.69 61.97 12.19
N SER A 150 -2.96 62.37 12.27
CA SER A 150 -3.87 62.61 11.14
C SER A 150 -3.81 64.11 10.82
N PRO A 151 -3.99 64.58 9.57
CA PRO A 151 -5.32 64.56 8.94
C PRO A 151 -5.28 64.14 7.45
N ARG A 152 -6.22 63.31 6.97
CA ARG A 152 -7.59 63.69 6.62
C ARG A 152 -7.61 64.74 5.49
N GLY A 153 -7.67 64.26 4.25
CA GLY A 153 -8.15 65.09 3.14
C GLY A 153 -9.65 65.39 3.31
N PRO A 154 -10.12 66.59 2.95
CA PRO A 154 -11.53 66.84 2.71
C PRO A 154 -11.84 66.94 1.21
N MET A 155 -13.03 66.43 0.93
CA MET A 155 -13.84 66.52 -0.28
C MET A 155 -14.46 67.93 -0.41
N GLY A 156 -14.52 68.49 -1.63
CA GLY A 156 -15.65 69.33 -2.05
C GLY A 156 -15.38 70.74 -2.60
N ALA A 157 -15.91 70.93 -3.82
CA ALA A 157 -16.62 72.09 -4.39
C ALA A 157 -15.83 73.34 -4.85
N GLY A 158 -16.08 73.73 -6.12
CA GLY A 158 -15.71 75.01 -6.72
C GLY A 158 -15.48 74.90 -8.22
#